data_AF-A0AAW0KKW3-F1
#
_entry.id   AF-A0AAW0KKW3-F1
#
_cell.length_a   1.000
_cell.length_b   1.000
_cell.length_c   1.000
_cell.angle_alpha   90.00
_cell.angle_beta   90.00
_cell.angle_gamma   90.00
#
_symmetry.space_group_name_H-M   'P 1'
#
loop_
_entity.id
_entity.type
_entity.pdbx_description
1 polymer ?
#
loop_
_entity_poly.entity_id
_entity_poly.type
_entity_poly.pdbx_seq_one_letter_code
_entity_poly.pdbx_strand_id
1 'polypeptide(L)'
;MMLINSPYKHLGHIYNIARRGSNAEFPEETAAAYMRAIEVGADFIETDILASKDGVLICSHDVTLDLDNRTNIANFSQFADRKRTYEIQGVNMTGWFVVDFTLEELKLLGVNQRFSFRDQQYNGKFPIITFKEYISIALDAKRVVGIYPKIKNLVFINKHVSDFPCVIIILGSKKIIPTQLIRFWCSYVSLLELDRDHVSSTVIISNLYITKS
;
A
#
# COMPACT_ATOMS: atom_id res chain seq x y z
N MET A 1 27.88 -7.15 -19.28
CA MET A 1 27.58 -5.86 -18.63
C MET A 1 26.73 -5.05 -19.59
N MET A 2 25.41 -5.12 -19.47
CA MET A 2 24.48 -4.48 -20.39
C MET A 2 23.91 -3.24 -19.69
N LEU A 3 24.27 -2.06 -20.22
CA LEU A 3 23.85 -0.76 -19.73
C LEU A 3 22.52 -0.41 -20.38
N ILE A 4 21.46 -0.38 -19.60
CA ILE A 4 20.17 0.21 -20.01
C ILE A 4 20.35 1.72 -19.93
N ASN A 5 20.35 2.39 -21.08
CA ASN A 5 20.44 3.85 -21.20
C ASN A 5 19.13 4.51 -20.72
N SER A 6 18.98 4.62 -19.41
CA SER A 6 18.15 5.64 -18.80
C SER A 6 18.87 7.00 -18.93
N PRO A 7 18.18 8.11 -19.25
CA PRO A 7 18.80 9.44 -19.24
C PRO A 7 19.25 9.87 -17.83
N TYR A 8 18.94 9.08 -16.80
CA TYR A 8 19.53 9.19 -15.48
C TYR A 8 20.83 8.40 -15.41
N LYS A 9 21.95 9.10 -15.64
CA LYS A 9 23.24 8.70 -15.06
C LYS A 9 23.11 8.72 -13.53
N HIS A 10 22.66 7.62 -12.93
CA HIS A 10 22.82 7.37 -11.50
C HIS A 10 23.57 6.06 -11.26
N LEU A 11 24.73 5.94 -11.90
CA LEU A 11 25.79 5.05 -11.42
C LEU A 11 26.38 5.72 -10.16
N GLY A 12 25.76 5.47 -8.99
CA GLY A 12 26.31 5.88 -7.69
C GLY A 12 25.32 6.20 -6.56
N HIS A 13 24.01 6.31 -6.81
CA HIS A 13 23.04 6.66 -5.76
C HIS A 13 22.38 5.39 -5.16
N ILE A 14 22.66 5.11 -3.89
CA ILE A 14 21.98 4.07 -3.12
C ILE A 14 20.66 4.67 -2.63
N TYR A 15 19.53 4.13 -3.09
CA TYR A 15 18.22 4.57 -2.61
C TYR A 15 17.86 3.90 -1.29
N ASN A 16 17.36 4.67 -0.33
CA ASN A 16 16.75 4.13 0.88
C ASN A 16 15.22 4.07 0.73
N ILE A 17 14.63 2.94 1.14
CA ILE A 17 13.19 2.71 1.05
C ILE A 17 12.67 2.53 2.48
N ALA A 18 11.83 3.45 2.93
CA ALA A 18 11.21 3.38 4.24
C ALA A 18 10.04 2.40 4.24
N ARG A 19 10.36 1.13 4.57
CA ARG A 19 9.39 0.04 4.68
C ARG A 19 8.29 0.37 5.69
N ARG A 20 7.07 0.60 5.21
CA ARG A 20 5.91 1.05 6.00
C ARG A 20 6.13 2.35 6.78
N GLY A 21 6.93 3.25 6.23
CA GLY A 21 7.36 4.50 6.89
C GLY A 21 8.40 4.27 7.99
N SER A 22 8.53 5.21 8.93
CA SER A 22 9.41 5.06 10.11
C SER A 22 8.76 4.16 11.18
N ASN A 23 8.53 2.89 10.83
CA ASN A 23 7.80 1.94 11.67
C ASN A 23 8.50 1.59 12.99
N ALA A 24 9.78 1.93 13.13
CA ALA A 24 10.53 1.78 14.37
C ALA A 24 10.09 2.82 15.42
N GLU A 25 9.72 4.02 14.98
CA GLU A 25 9.30 5.14 15.83
C GLU A 25 7.77 5.20 15.99
N PHE A 26 7.04 4.92 14.91
CA PHE A 26 5.58 5.04 14.86
C PHE A 26 4.91 3.72 14.48
N PRO A 27 3.62 3.52 14.82
CA PRO A 27 2.84 2.42 14.28
C PRO A 27 2.92 2.44 12.74
N GLU A 28 3.17 1.27 12.17
CA GLU A 28 3.46 1.12 10.74
C GLU A 28 2.30 1.61 9.86
N GLU A 29 2.63 2.11 8.67
CA GLU A 29 1.66 2.56 7.65
C GLU A 29 0.69 3.67 8.07
N THR A 30 1.03 4.39 9.12
CA THR A 30 0.31 5.60 9.54
C THR A 30 0.86 6.84 8.83
N ALA A 31 0.04 7.89 8.74
CA ALA A 31 0.49 9.17 8.21
C ALA A 31 1.75 9.69 8.94
N ALA A 32 1.80 9.54 10.26
CA ALA A 32 2.95 9.92 11.08
C ALA A 32 4.22 9.16 10.70
N ALA A 33 4.14 7.85 10.49
CA ALA A 33 5.27 7.04 10.05
C ALA A 33 5.81 7.50 8.69
N TYR A 34 4.93 7.82 7.74
CA TYR A 34 5.34 8.30 6.41
C TYR A 34 5.93 9.71 6.44
N MET A 35 5.29 10.65 7.12
CA MET A 35 5.81 12.00 7.28
C MET A 35 7.18 11.99 7.96
N ARG A 36 7.36 11.17 9.00
CA ARG A 36 8.64 10.99 9.68
C ARG A 36 9.70 10.42 8.74
N ALA A 37 9.39 9.39 7.97
CA ALA A 37 10.31 8.81 7.00
C ALA A 37 10.80 9.85 5.98
N ILE A 38 9.89 10.68 5.47
CA ILE A 38 10.24 11.77 4.54
C ILE A 38 11.17 12.78 5.21
N GLU A 39 10.85 13.19 6.44
CA GLU A 39 11.62 14.15 7.24
C GLU A 39 13.06 13.68 7.48
N VAL A 40 13.26 12.40 7.81
CA VAL A 40 14.60 11.83 8.06
C VAL A 40 15.36 11.46 6.78
N GLY A 41 14.82 11.77 5.59
CA GLY A 41 15.54 11.66 4.32
C GLY A 41 15.30 10.37 3.54
N ALA A 42 14.14 9.71 3.68
CA ALA A 42 13.79 8.56 2.85
C ALA A 42 13.54 8.95 1.37
N ASP A 43 14.24 8.35 0.41
CA ASP A 43 14.05 8.54 -1.02
C ASP A 43 12.69 8.00 -1.45
N PHE A 44 12.30 6.85 -0.91
CA PHE A 44 10.99 6.24 -1.13
C PHE A 44 10.30 5.94 0.21
N ILE A 45 8.99 6.14 0.24
CA ILE A 45 8.13 5.50 1.24
C ILE A 45 7.47 4.27 0.61
N GLU A 46 7.36 3.18 1.38
CA GLU A 46 6.74 1.92 0.93
C GLU A 46 5.46 1.67 1.71
N THR A 47 4.43 1.18 1.01
CA THR A 47 3.14 0.81 1.61
C THR A 47 2.63 -0.49 1.03
N ASP A 48 1.97 -1.28 1.87
CA ASP A 48 1.15 -2.40 1.50
C ASP A 48 -0.31 -1.94 1.27
N ILE A 49 -0.96 -2.47 0.23
CA ILE A 49 -2.30 -2.08 -0.20
C ILE A 49 -3.27 -3.25 -0.07
N LEU A 50 -4.39 -2.97 0.59
CA LEU A 50 -5.61 -3.79 0.64
C LEU A 50 -6.82 -2.93 0.25
N ALA A 51 -8.02 -3.52 0.26
CA ALA A 51 -9.27 -2.77 0.12
C ALA A 51 -10.27 -3.08 1.24
N SER A 52 -11.01 -2.04 1.61
CA SER A 52 -12.21 -2.12 2.43
C SER A 52 -13.38 -2.76 1.67
N LYS A 53 -14.43 -3.11 2.41
CA LYS A 53 -15.68 -3.69 1.89
C LYS A 53 -16.32 -2.86 0.78
N ASP A 54 -16.25 -1.54 0.92
CA ASP A 54 -16.79 -0.53 0.00
C ASP A 54 -15.79 -0.13 -1.10
N GLY A 55 -14.76 -0.95 -1.37
CA GLY A 55 -13.87 -0.80 -2.52
C GLY A 55 -12.78 0.25 -2.36
N VAL A 56 -12.62 0.86 -1.19
CA VAL A 56 -11.59 1.88 -0.97
C VAL A 56 -10.24 1.24 -0.67
N LEU A 57 -9.21 1.65 -1.41
CA LEU A 57 -7.84 1.23 -1.17
C LEU A 57 -7.28 1.85 0.12
N ILE A 58 -6.72 1.00 0.98
CA ILE A 58 -6.12 1.39 2.25
C ILE A 58 -4.67 0.92 2.35
N CYS A 59 -3.90 1.64 3.16
CA CYS A 59 -2.56 1.24 3.57
C CYS A 59 -2.67 0.27 4.73
N SER A 60 -2.36 -1.01 4.48
CA SER A 60 -2.46 -2.08 5.47
C SER A 60 -1.74 -3.36 5.00
N HIS A 61 -0.82 -3.87 5.81
CA HIS A 61 -0.05 -5.08 5.47
C HIS A 61 -0.85 -6.39 5.56
N ASP A 62 -1.62 -6.56 6.63
CA ASP A 62 -2.30 -7.82 6.94
C ASP A 62 -3.78 -7.76 6.60
N VAL A 63 -4.33 -8.87 6.11
CA VAL A 63 -5.75 -8.97 5.75
C VAL A 63 -6.66 -8.99 6.97
N THR A 64 -6.12 -9.23 8.17
CA THR A 64 -6.82 -9.10 9.45
C THR A 64 -6.33 -7.89 10.24
N LEU A 65 -7.25 -7.33 11.02
CA LEU A 65 -7.07 -6.10 11.80
C LEU A 65 -6.46 -6.37 13.19
N ASP A 66 -6.57 -7.59 13.70
CA ASP A 66 -6.14 -8.01 15.03
C ASP A 66 -4.82 -8.77 15.09
N LEU A 67 -4.25 -9.12 13.93
CA LEU A 67 -2.99 -9.86 13.89
C LEU A 67 -1.88 -9.07 14.60
N ASP A 68 -1.25 -9.72 15.58
CA ASP A 68 -0.23 -9.14 16.45
C ASP A 68 -0.65 -7.80 17.10
N ASN A 69 -1.94 -7.69 17.45
CA ASN A 69 -2.52 -6.49 18.09
C ASN A 69 -2.32 -5.20 17.29
N ARG A 70 -2.20 -5.28 15.95
CA ARG A 70 -1.87 -4.13 15.08
C ARG A 70 -2.93 -3.03 15.03
N THR A 71 -4.16 -3.30 15.45
CA THR A 71 -5.17 -2.28 15.71
C THR A 71 -5.85 -2.55 17.04
N ASN A 72 -6.59 -1.56 17.53
CA ASN A 72 -7.42 -1.67 18.72
C ASN A 72 -8.81 -2.29 18.47
N ILE A 73 -9.05 -2.99 17.35
CA ILE A 73 -10.37 -3.53 16.98
C ILE A 73 -11.01 -4.40 18.07
N ALA A 74 -10.21 -5.16 18.82
CA ALA A 74 -10.71 -6.01 19.89
C ALA A 74 -11.41 -5.22 21.02
N ASN A 75 -11.18 -3.91 21.12
CA ASN A 75 -11.82 -3.03 22.10
C ASN A 75 -13.21 -2.54 21.66
N PHE A 76 -13.61 -2.80 20.40
CA PHE A 76 -14.90 -2.38 19.86
C PHE A 76 -15.92 -3.50 20.00
N SER A 77 -16.73 -3.45 21.06
CA SER A 77 -17.76 -4.47 21.34
C SER A 77 -18.75 -4.66 20.18
N GLN A 78 -19.11 -3.58 19.49
CA GLN A 78 -19.98 -3.60 18.30
C GLN A 78 -19.40 -4.42 17.12
N PHE A 79 -18.09 -4.69 17.12
CA PHE A 79 -17.43 -5.51 16.12
C PHE A 79 -17.14 -6.93 16.61
N ALA A 80 -17.45 -7.31 17.85
CA ALA A 80 -17.13 -8.64 18.40
C ALA A 80 -17.62 -9.80 17.52
N ASP A 81 -18.86 -9.72 17.02
CA ASP A 81 -19.49 -10.76 16.20
C ASP A 81 -19.06 -10.72 14.72
N ARG A 82 -18.12 -9.84 14.37
CA ARG A 82 -17.60 -9.67 12.99
C ARG A 82 -16.35 -10.50 12.71
N LYS A 83 -15.87 -11.32 13.66
CA LYS A 83 -14.83 -12.31 13.36
C LYS A 83 -15.33 -13.31 12.33
N ARG A 84 -14.48 -13.62 11.35
CA ARG A 84 -14.75 -14.63 10.33
C ARG A 84 -13.55 -15.55 10.20
N THR A 85 -13.78 -16.70 9.58
CA THR A 85 -12.73 -17.61 9.15
C THR A 85 -12.73 -17.64 7.63
N TYR A 86 -11.60 -17.30 7.03
CA TYR A 86 -11.39 -17.41 5.58
C TYR A 86 -10.16 -18.25 5.29
N GLU A 87 -10.19 -18.93 4.15
CA GLU A 87 -9.00 -19.56 3.59
C GLU A 87 -8.17 -18.51 2.84
N ILE A 88 -6.95 -18.26 3.33
CA ILE A 88 -5.99 -17.33 2.75
C ILE A 88 -4.76 -18.14 2.34
N GLN A 89 -4.51 -18.25 1.04
CA GLN A 89 -3.36 -18.98 0.48
C GLN A 89 -3.26 -20.44 0.99
N GLY A 90 -4.39 -21.13 1.07
CA GLY A 90 -4.46 -22.52 1.54
C GLY A 90 -4.44 -22.70 3.06
N VAL A 91 -4.44 -21.61 3.84
CA VAL A 91 -4.48 -21.66 5.31
C VAL A 91 -5.75 -21.00 5.83
N ASN A 92 -6.49 -21.71 6.68
CA ASN A 92 -7.63 -21.14 7.39
C ASN A 92 -7.16 -20.15 8.45
N MET A 93 -7.55 -18.89 8.30
CA MET A 93 -7.24 -17.82 9.23
C MET A 93 -8.53 -17.26 9.81
N THR A 94 -8.52 -17.04 11.12
CA THR A 94 -9.67 -16.47 11.85
C THR A 94 -9.28 -15.12 12.44
N GLY A 95 -10.11 -14.11 12.24
CA GLY A 95 -9.86 -12.75 12.72
C GLY A 95 -10.91 -11.77 12.20
N TRP A 96 -10.65 -10.47 12.37
CA TRP A 96 -11.46 -9.43 11.75
C TRP A 96 -10.84 -9.01 10.43
N PHE A 97 -11.43 -9.39 9.31
CA PHE A 97 -10.84 -9.17 8.00
C PHE A 97 -11.16 -7.79 7.44
N VAL A 98 -10.16 -7.11 6.87
CA VAL A 98 -10.31 -5.77 6.27
C VAL A 98 -11.47 -5.71 5.27
N VAL A 99 -11.63 -6.75 4.45
CA VAL A 99 -12.68 -6.84 3.41
C VAL A 99 -14.10 -6.87 3.98
N ASP A 100 -14.26 -7.10 5.28
CA ASP A 100 -15.55 -7.13 5.93
C ASP A 100 -15.99 -5.75 6.45
N PHE A 101 -15.13 -4.73 6.45
CA PHE A 101 -15.39 -3.41 7.04
C PHE A 101 -15.40 -2.29 6.00
N THR A 102 -16.30 -1.33 6.13
CA THR A 102 -16.28 -0.11 5.29
C THR A 102 -15.11 0.79 5.66
N LEU A 103 -14.73 1.72 4.78
CA LEU A 103 -13.71 2.71 5.12
C LEU A 103 -14.07 3.49 6.39
N GLU A 104 -15.36 3.86 6.53
CA GLU A 104 -15.85 4.58 7.70
C GLU A 104 -15.61 3.79 8.99
N GLU A 105 -15.94 2.49 9.01
CA GLU A 105 -15.67 1.60 10.14
C GLU A 105 -14.16 1.48 10.42
N LEU A 106 -13.35 1.33 9.37
CA LEU A 106 -11.89 1.21 9.49
C LEU A 106 -11.23 2.47 10.03
N LYS A 107 -11.76 3.66 9.69
CA LYS A 107 -11.25 4.95 10.17
C LYS A 107 -11.48 5.18 11.67
N LEU A 108 -12.38 4.43 12.30
CA LEU A 108 -12.56 4.44 13.76
C LEU A 108 -11.41 3.76 14.51
N LEU A 109 -10.70 2.83 13.84
CA LEU A 109 -9.67 2.03 14.46
C LEU A 109 -8.37 2.82 14.59
N GLY A 110 -7.76 2.72 15.76
CA GLY A 110 -6.41 3.19 16.00
C GLY A 110 -5.39 2.10 15.71
N VAL A 111 -4.34 2.43 14.97
CA VAL A 111 -3.23 1.54 14.65
C VAL A 111 -2.25 1.50 15.82
N ASN A 112 -1.76 0.31 16.11
CA ASN A 112 -0.83 0.02 17.21
C ASN A 112 0.53 -0.42 16.68
N GLN A 113 1.54 -0.25 17.51
CA GLN A 113 2.87 -0.80 17.31
C GLN A 113 2.84 -2.32 17.56
N ARG A 114 2.98 -3.10 16.48
CA ARG A 114 2.97 -4.58 16.50
C ARG A 114 4.06 -5.19 17.39
N PHE A 115 5.24 -4.57 17.43
CA PHE A 115 6.39 -5.17 18.11
C PHE A 115 6.56 -4.61 19.52
N SER A 116 6.48 -5.49 20.52
CA SER A 116 6.55 -5.12 21.95
C SER A 116 7.86 -4.44 22.37
N PHE A 117 8.96 -4.68 21.65
CA PHE A 117 10.26 -4.05 21.92
C PHE A 117 10.37 -2.62 21.37
N ARG A 118 9.40 -2.16 20.57
CA ARG A 118 9.34 -0.79 20.06
C ARG A 118 8.47 0.07 20.96
N ASP A 119 8.61 1.38 20.81
CA ASP A 119 7.85 2.34 21.60
C ASP A 119 6.33 2.20 21.36
N GLN A 120 5.60 2.00 22.45
CA GLN A 120 4.15 1.78 22.47
C GLN A 120 3.36 3.08 22.69
N GLN A 121 4.03 4.23 22.92
CA GLN A 121 3.37 5.48 23.29
C GLN A 121 2.37 6.02 22.25
N TYR A 122 2.45 5.53 21.01
CA TYR A 122 1.62 5.95 19.88
C TYR A 122 0.46 5.01 19.57
N ASN A 123 0.28 3.93 20.34
CA ASN A 123 -0.79 2.98 20.14
C ASN A 123 -2.16 3.66 20.18
N GLY A 124 -2.99 3.34 19.19
CA GLY A 124 -4.35 3.84 19.08
C GLY A 124 -4.48 5.31 18.65
N LYS A 125 -3.37 6.05 18.48
CA LYS A 125 -3.41 7.51 18.23
C LYS A 125 -3.63 7.87 16.75
N PHE A 126 -3.30 6.98 15.83
CA PHE A 126 -3.37 7.25 14.40
C PHE A 126 -4.35 6.30 13.72
N PRO A 127 -5.24 6.79 12.85
CA PRO A 127 -6.15 5.94 12.12
C PRO A 127 -5.46 5.22 10.96
N ILE A 128 -6.12 4.19 10.43
CA ILE A 128 -5.80 3.63 9.11
C ILE A 128 -5.94 4.73 8.05
N ILE A 129 -5.03 4.78 7.08
CA ILE A 129 -5.10 5.74 5.97
C ILE A 129 -5.44 5.05 4.64
N THR A 130 -6.07 5.80 3.75
CA THR A 130 -6.33 5.42 2.38
C THR A 130 -5.06 5.54 1.54
N PHE A 131 -4.99 4.80 0.44
CA PHE A 131 -3.91 4.96 -0.53
C PHE A 131 -3.86 6.37 -1.13
N LYS A 132 -5.01 7.05 -1.23
CA LYS A 132 -5.10 8.45 -1.67
C LYS A 132 -4.42 9.40 -0.67
N GLU A 133 -4.68 9.24 0.62
CA GLU A 133 -4.01 10.04 1.67
C GLU A 133 -2.50 9.79 1.68
N TYR A 134 -2.07 8.53 1.50
CA TYR A 134 -0.65 8.19 1.35
C TYR A 134 0.01 8.89 0.15
N ILE A 135 -0.65 8.90 -1.01
CA ILE A 135 -0.19 9.64 -2.19
C ILE A 135 -0.08 11.14 -1.89
N SER A 136 -1.08 11.72 -1.22
CA SER A 136 -1.06 13.12 -0.81
C SER A 136 0.15 13.45 0.08
N ILE A 137 0.51 12.57 1.02
CA ILE A 137 1.70 12.75 1.87
C ILE A 137 2.98 12.87 1.03
N ALA A 138 3.15 12.01 0.02
CA ALA A 138 4.31 12.08 -0.88
C ALA A 138 4.30 13.37 -1.75
N LEU A 139 3.12 13.78 -2.22
CA LEU A 139 2.94 14.99 -3.03
C LEU A 139 3.14 16.30 -2.27
N ASP A 140 2.90 16.30 -0.96
CA ASP A 140 3.05 17.47 -0.09
C ASP A 140 4.45 17.57 0.53
N ALA A 141 5.32 16.61 0.27
CA ALA A 141 6.72 16.68 0.65
C ALA A 141 7.42 17.88 -0.01
N LYS A 142 8.33 18.51 0.75
CA LYS A 142 9.15 19.66 0.27
C LYS A 142 10.15 19.29 -0.83
N ARG A 143 10.37 17.99 -1.05
CA ARG A 143 11.23 17.42 -2.09
C ARG A 143 10.47 16.30 -2.79
N VAL A 144 10.96 15.91 -3.96
CA VAL A 144 10.45 14.70 -4.63
C VAL A 144 10.74 13.50 -3.74
N VAL A 145 9.69 12.74 -3.44
CA VAL A 145 9.73 11.47 -2.71
C VAL A 145 9.05 10.44 -3.60
N GLY A 146 9.72 9.31 -3.83
CA GLY A 146 9.13 8.19 -4.54
C GLY A 146 8.15 7.42 -3.67
N ILE A 147 7.17 6.76 -4.30
CA ILE A 147 6.31 5.80 -3.61
C ILE A 147 6.60 4.38 -4.08
N TYR A 148 6.50 3.42 -3.16
CA TYR A 148 6.67 1.99 -3.42
C TYR A 148 5.40 1.24 -2.94
N PRO A 149 4.32 1.21 -3.73
CA PRO A 149 3.09 0.49 -3.36
C PRO A 149 3.21 -1.01 -3.63
N LYS A 150 2.70 -1.84 -2.71
CA LYS A 150 2.66 -3.29 -2.81
C LYS A 150 1.26 -3.82 -2.60
N ILE A 151 0.64 -4.35 -3.64
CA ILE A 151 -0.67 -4.99 -3.52
C ILE A 151 -0.53 -6.33 -2.80
N LYS A 152 -1.35 -6.57 -1.78
CA LYS A 152 -1.33 -7.78 -0.96
C LYS A 152 -2.56 -8.63 -1.21
N ASN A 153 -2.40 -9.96 -1.23
CA ASN A 153 -3.50 -10.92 -1.25
C ASN A 153 -4.58 -10.64 -2.33
N LEU A 154 -4.16 -10.27 -3.55
CA LEU A 154 -5.05 -9.82 -4.62
C LEU A 154 -6.18 -10.80 -4.94
N VAL A 155 -5.90 -12.11 -4.97
CA VAL A 155 -6.93 -13.14 -5.23
C VAL A 155 -8.01 -13.13 -4.15
N PHE A 156 -7.62 -12.99 -2.88
CA PHE A 156 -8.56 -12.90 -1.77
C PHE A 156 -9.39 -11.60 -1.88
N ILE A 157 -8.75 -10.46 -2.09
CA ILE A 157 -9.48 -9.19 -2.22
C ILE A 157 -10.50 -9.24 -3.35
N ASN A 158 -10.09 -9.68 -4.55
CA ASN A 158 -10.99 -9.75 -5.73
C ASN A 158 -12.18 -10.68 -5.52
N LYS A 159 -12.06 -11.70 -4.65
CA LYS A 159 -13.16 -12.60 -4.31
C LYS A 159 -14.20 -11.96 -3.39
N HIS A 160 -13.79 -10.98 -2.58
CA HIS A 160 -14.60 -10.43 -1.49
C HIS A 160 -15.02 -8.97 -1.67
N VAL A 161 -14.37 -8.24 -2.59
CA VAL A 161 -14.66 -6.83 -2.87
C VAL A 161 -15.06 -6.69 -4.33
N SER A 162 -16.36 -6.53 -4.59
CA SER A 162 -16.93 -6.47 -5.95
C SER A 162 -16.49 -5.24 -6.74
N ASP A 163 -16.29 -4.11 -6.05
CA ASP A 163 -15.90 -2.82 -6.63
C ASP A 163 -14.41 -2.52 -6.38
N PHE A 164 -13.56 -3.53 -6.36
CA PHE A 164 -12.12 -3.30 -6.22
C PHE A 164 -11.61 -2.53 -7.44
N PRO A 165 -11.14 -1.28 -7.28
CA PRO A 165 -10.65 -0.52 -8.41
C PRO A 165 -9.45 -1.25 -8.99
N CYS A 166 -9.49 -1.56 -10.29
CA CYS A 166 -8.34 -2.10 -10.99
C CYS A 166 -7.19 -1.09 -10.87
N VAL A 167 -6.23 -1.36 -9.99
CA VAL A 167 -5.05 -0.52 -9.84
C VAL A 167 -4.10 -0.84 -10.98
N ILE A 168 -4.31 -0.17 -12.11
CA ILE A 168 -3.34 -0.16 -13.20
C ILE A 168 -2.24 0.84 -12.81
N ILE A 169 -1.13 0.33 -12.26
CA ILE A 169 0.08 1.13 -12.12
C ILE A 169 0.72 1.20 -13.50
N ILE A 170 0.41 2.25 -14.26
CA ILE A 170 1.10 2.53 -15.52
C ILE A 170 2.50 3.02 -15.18
N LEU A 171 3.49 2.14 -15.27
CA LEU A 171 4.91 2.51 -15.25
C LEU A 171 5.26 3.06 -16.63
N GLY A 172 5.18 4.38 -16.79
CA GLY A 172 5.39 5.04 -18.07
C GLY A 172 6.31 6.26 -17.96
N SER A 173 7.41 6.25 -18.71
CA SER A 173 8.24 7.42 -18.96
C SER A 173 7.44 8.51 -19.67
N LYS A 174 7.30 9.69 -19.04
CA LYS A 174 6.85 10.98 -19.62
C LYS A 174 5.93 10.86 -20.85
N LYS A 175 4.67 10.46 -20.68
CA LYS A 175 3.57 10.83 -21.59
C LYS A 175 2.27 10.85 -20.82
N ILE A 176 1.68 12.03 -20.71
CA ILE A 176 0.38 12.27 -20.09
C ILE A 176 -0.69 11.58 -20.96
N ILE A 177 -1.40 10.61 -20.41
CA ILE A 177 -2.57 10.01 -21.08
C ILE A 177 -3.81 10.80 -20.62
N PRO A 178 -4.59 11.40 -21.53
CA PRO A 178 -5.78 12.16 -21.17
C PRO A 178 -6.83 11.28 -20.46
N THR A 179 -7.45 11.84 -19.41
CA THR A 179 -8.39 11.21 -18.47
C THR A 179 -9.71 10.67 -19.07
N GLN A 180 -9.97 10.81 -20.37
CA GLN A 180 -11.25 10.48 -20.98
C GLN A 180 -11.35 9.07 -21.60
N LEU A 181 -10.33 8.21 -21.47
CA LEU A 181 -10.27 6.92 -22.18
C LEU A 181 -10.00 5.71 -21.28
N ILE A 182 -10.67 5.63 -20.12
CA ILE A 182 -10.63 4.42 -19.28
C ILE A 182 -12.06 3.90 -19.09
N ARG A 183 -12.49 3.03 -20.00
CA ARG A 183 -13.56 2.05 -19.80
C ARG A 183 -12.99 0.70 -20.20
N PHE A 184 -12.60 -0.18 -19.28
CA PHE A 184 -12.42 -1.59 -19.66
C PHE A 184 -12.75 -2.57 -18.53
N TRP A 185 -13.47 -3.60 -18.98
CA TRP A 185 -13.97 -4.80 -18.33
C TRP A 185 -12.83 -5.66 -17.80
N CYS A 186 -13.03 -6.24 -16.61
CA CYS A 186 -12.08 -7.13 -15.96
C CYS A 186 -12.28 -8.58 -16.45
N SER A 187 -11.34 -9.08 -17.23
CA SER A 187 -11.06 -10.52 -17.36
C SER A 187 -9.63 -10.64 -17.85
N TYR A 188 -8.80 -11.38 -17.11
CA TYR A 188 -7.36 -11.56 -17.33
C TYR A 188 -6.46 -10.40 -16.87
N VAL A 189 -5.53 -10.75 -15.97
CA VAL A 189 -4.27 -10.00 -15.76
C VAL A 189 -3.47 -10.13 -17.05
N SER A 190 -3.66 -9.18 -17.96
CA SER A 190 -2.80 -9.01 -19.12
C SER A 190 -1.71 -8.03 -18.73
N LEU A 191 -0.50 -8.56 -18.48
CA LEU A 191 0.74 -7.80 -18.64
C LEU A 191 0.71 -7.18 -20.05
N LEU A 192 0.57 -5.86 -20.12
CA LEU A 192 0.77 -5.13 -21.38
C LEU A 192 2.29 -4.98 -21.58
N GLU A 193 2.86 -5.94 -22.31
CA GLU A 193 4.11 -5.72 -23.05
C GLU A 193 3.82 -4.77 -24.22
N LEU A 194 4.60 -3.70 -24.32
CA LEU A 194 4.86 -3.05 -25.60
C LEU A 194 6.26 -3.46 -26.05
N ASP A 195 6.21 -4.37 -27.01
CA ASP A 195 7.18 -4.76 -28.03
C ASP A 195 8.34 -5.68 -27.66
N ARG A 196 8.45 -6.68 -28.54
CA ARG A 196 9.29 -7.86 -28.47
C ARG A 196 10.67 -7.47 -28.98
N ASP A 197 11.71 -7.88 -28.26
CA ASP A 197 12.75 -8.71 -28.84
C ASP A 197 13.81 -9.03 -27.78
N HIS A 198 13.87 -10.32 -27.45
CA HIS A 198 15.00 -11.05 -26.87
C HIS A 198 15.28 -10.93 -25.34
N VAL A 199 14.91 -12.04 -24.69
CA VAL A 199 15.62 -12.74 -23.59
C VAL A 199 15.35 -12.30 -22.14
N SER A 200 14.67 -13.22 -21.42
CA SER A 200 14.87 -13.67 -20.04
C SER A 200 15.27 -12.63 -18.99
N SER A 201 14.33 -12.25 -18.10
CA SER A 201 14.73 -11.54 -16.87
C SER A 201 13.63 -11.45 -15.81
N THR A 202 14.01 -11.86 -14.60
CA THR A 202 13.51 -11.38 -13.30
C THR A 202 14.00 -9.94 -13.05
N VAL A 203 13.26 -9.18 -12.22
CA VAL A 203 13.52 -7.82 -11.66
C VAL A 203 13.16 -6.68 -12.66
N ILE A 204 12.40 -5.61 -12.32
CA ILE A 204 12.87 -4.38 -11.66
C ILE A 204 11.73 -3.33 -11.52
N ILE A 205 11.56 -2.88 -10.25
CA ILE A 205 11.43 -1.49 -9.73
C ILE A 205 10.20 -0.64 -10.12
N SER A 206 9.37 -0.40 -9.10
CA SER A 206 8.35 0.64 -9.04
C SER A 206 8.95 2.05 -9.14
N ASN A 207 8.45 2.84 -10.09
CA ASN A 207 8.60 4.29 -10.09
C ASN A 207 7.27 4.90 -10.56
N LEU A 208 6.39 5.24 -9.61
CA LEU A 208 5.29 6.15 -9.88
C LEU A 208 5.76 7.57 -9.57
N TYR A 209 5.94 8.38 -10.61
CA TYR A 209 6.20 9.81 -10.47
C TYR A 209 4.86 10.54 -10.51
N ILE A 210 4.48 11.20 -9.42
CA ILE A 210 3.29 12.04 -9.37
C ILE A 210 3.76 13.50 -9.37
N THR A 211 3.44 14.23 -10.43
CA THR A 211 3.74 15.67 -10.55
C THR A 211 2.46 16.46 -10.29
N LYS A 212 2.52 17.49 -9.44
CA LYS A 212 1.45 18.49 -9.32
C LYS A 212 1.27 19.19 -10.68
N SER A 213 0.04 19.23 -11.19
CA SER A 213 -0.35 20.03 -12.36
C SER A 213 -0.39 21.51 -12.03
#